data_AF-A0A2S6IIR7-F1
#
_entry.id   AF-A0A2S6IIR7-F1
#
_cell.length_a   1.000
_cell.length_b   1.000
_cell.length_c   1.000
_cell.angle_alpha   90.00
_cell.angle_beta   90.00
_cell.angle_gamma   90.00
#
_symmetry.space_group_name_H-M   'P 1'
#
loop_
_entity.id
_entity.type
_entity.pdbx_description
1 polymer ?
#
loop_
_entity_poly.entity_id
_entity_poly.type
_entity_poly.pdbx_seq_one_letter_code
_entity_poly.pdbx_strand_id
1 'polypeptide(L)'
;MARGRSRRRTGMGLRGVLAAVLLPLLLALAAVVLVGLPDGAPVDAAPGTALAAVEQLEVKGRAPRTGYSRDEFGGGWLDPDGNGCDTRNDILRRDLEDVRARSDDRCIVQAGVLRDPYSGREIPFQRGRGTSDDVQIDHVVALADAWQKGAQQWSDEQREQFANDPLELVAVDGALNQQKGAGDAATWLPPRNRCPYIARQVAVKVRYGLWVTPAERDAMVDVLSQCPDQPLPR
;
A
#
# COMPACT_ATOMS: atom_id res chain seq x y z
N MET A 1 0.11 18.28 83.35
CA MET A 1 0.70 19.19 82.35
C MET A 1 -0.36 19.45 81.29
N ALA A 2 -1.13 20.53 81.47
CA ALA A 2 -1.01 21.79 80.72
C ALA A 2 -1.64 21.75 79.31
N ARG A 3 -2.86 22.33 79.26
CA ARG A 3 -3.33 23.37 78.30
C ARG A 3 -3.40 22.95 76.82
N GLY A 4 -4.49 23.16 76.08
CA GLY A 4 -5.62 24.07 76.26
C GLY A 4 -6.05 24.49 74.85
N ARG A 5 -7.21 24.01 74.42
CA ARG A 5 -7.87 24.39 73.16
C ARG A 5 -8.35 25.83 73.28
N SER A 6 -8.03 26.71 72.32
CA SER A 6 -8.61 28.07 72.28
C SER A 6 -8.83 28.56 70.85
N ARG A 7 -10.11 28.68 70.49
CA ARG A 7 -10.62 29.48 69.37
C ARG A 7 -10.57 30.96 69.72
N ARG A 8 -10.21 31.83 68.76
CA ARG A 8 -10.69 33.23 68.64
C ARG A 8 -10.80 33.55 67.14
N ARG A 9 -11.99 33.78 66.58
CA ARG A 9 -12.86 34.98 66.59
C ARG A 9 -12.30 36.17 65.80
N THR A 10 -12.90 36.36 64.62
CA THR A 10 -13.49 37.61 64.09
C THR A 10 -12.70 38.91 64.13
N GLY A 11 -12.51 39.50 62.96
CA GLY A 11 -12.24 40.93 62.78
C GLY A 11 -12.65 41.38 61.38
N MET A 12 -13.87 41.90 61.26
CA MET A 12 -14.39 42.59 60.08
C MET A 12 -13.92 44.04 60.14
N GLY A 13 -13.27 44.53 59.09
CA GLY A 13 -12.86 45.92 58.93
C GLY A 13 -13.33 46.45 57.59
N LEU A 14 -14.48 47.13 57.61
CA LEU A 14 -15.05 47.91 56.51
C LEU A 14 -14.39 49.31 56.50
N ARG A 15 -14.04 49.83 55.33
CA ARG A 15 -13.81 51.25 54.92
C ARG A 15 -12.80 51.21 53.76
N GLY A 16 -13.04 51.70 52.56
CA GLY A 16 -13.99 52.66 52.05
C GLY A 16 -13.28 53.43 50.93
N VAL A 17 -14.08 53.95 49.99
CA VAL A 17 -13.76 55.01 49.02
C VAL A 17 -13.12 54.58 47.70
N LEU A 18 -13.95 54.72 46.67
CA LEU A 18 -13.64 54.80 45.24
C LEU A 18 -12.65 55.94 44.94
N ALA A 19 -11.63 55.64 44.14
CA ALA A 19 -11.01 56.63 43.27
C ALA A 19 -10.70 55.92 41.94
N ALA A 20 -11.53 56.20 40.94
CA ALA A 20 -11.22 55.92 39.55
C ALA A 20 -10.04 56.80 39.11
N VAL A 21 -9.27 56.32 38.12
CA VAL A 21 -8.81 57.02 36.91
C VAL A 21 -7.45 56.45 36.41
N LEU A 22 -7.45 56.07 35.12
CA LEU A 22 -6.34 55.78 34.18
C LEU A 22 -5.87 54.32 34.00
N LEU A 23 -6.41 53.70 32.94
CA LEU A 23 -5.82 52.58 32.18
C LEU A 23 -4.55 53.10 31.45
N PRO A 24 -3.47 52.31 31.35
CA PRO A 24 -3.30 51.61 30.08
C PRO A 24 -2.85 50.14 30.25
N LEU A 25 -3.59 49.28 29.57
CA LEU A 25 -3.08 48.30 28.61
C LEU A 25 -1.79 47.55 28.99
N LEU A 26 -1.95 46.31 29.47
CA LEU A 26 -1.04 45.19 29.17
C LEU A 26 -1.82 43.88 29.42
N LEU A 27 -2.83 43.64 28.58
CA LEU A 27 -3.22 42.25 28.29
C LEU A 27 -2.03 41.63 27.56
N ALA A 28 -1.17 40.91 28.29
CA ALA A 28 -0.28 39.95 27.68
C ALA A 28 -1.15 38.79 27.19
N LEU A 29 -1.67 38.98 25.99
CA LEU A 29 -2.34 37.96 25.18
C LEU A 29 -1.33 36.81 25.04
N ALA A 30 -1.53 35.71 25.76
CA ALA A 30 -0.97 34.44 25.37
C ALA A 30 -1.71 33.99 24.11
N ALA A 31 -1.39 34.63 22.98
CA ALA A 31 -1.67 34.10 21.67
C ALA A 31 -0.79 32.85 21.55
N VAL A 32 -1.36 31.70 21.90
CA VAL A 32 -0.88 30.42 21.39
C VAL A 32 -0.99 30.56 19.88
N VAL A 33 0.13 30.89 19.25
CA VAL A 33 0.28 30.77 17.81
C VAL A 33 0.21 29.27 17.58
N LEU A 34 -0.98 28.80 17.17
CA LEU A 34 -1.10 27.60 16.38
C LEU A 34 -0.29 27.90 15.12
N VAL A 35 1.01 27.59 15.15
CA VAL A 35 1.78 27.50 13.92
C VAL A 35 1.17 26.31 13.20
N GLY A 36 0.20 26.59 12.34
CA GLY A 36 -0.19 25.65 11.31
C GLY A 36 1.09 25.29 10.59
N LEU A 37 1.54 24.05 10.77
CA LEU A 37 2.44 23.45 9.80
C LEU A 37 1.79 23.68 8.45
N PRO A 38 2.51 24.18 7.43
CA PRO A 38 1.92 24.25 6.11
C PRO A 38 1.48 22.84 5.75
N ASP A 39 0.17 22.62 5.65
CA ASP A 39 -0.35 21.53 4.82
C ASP A 39 0.38 21.72 3.49
N GLY A 40 1.25 20.76 3.15
CA GLY A 40 2.03 20.83 1.94
C GLY A 40 1.08 21.14 0.79
N ALA A 41 1.39 22.17 0.00
CA ALA A 41 0.59 22.52 -1.16
C ALA A 41 0.30 21.22 -1.95
N PRO A 42 -0.93 21.02 -2.44
CA PRO A 42 -1.26 19.83 -3.21
C PRO A 42 -0.19 19.65 -4.29
N VAL A 43 0.45 18.48 -4.27
CA VAL A 43 1.45 18.12 -5.26
C VAL A 43 0.70 17.90 -6.56
N ASP A 44 0.80 18.86 -7.49
CA ASP A 44 0.19 18.74 -8.81
C ASP A 44 0.78 17.52 -9.52
N ALA A 45 -0.08 16.54 -9.83
CA ALA A 45 0.34 15.30 -10.46
C ALA A 45 0.59 15.53 -11.95
N ALA A 46 1.83 15.31 -12.40
CA ALA A 46 2.16 15.48 -13.81
C ALA A 46 1.45 14.41 -14.67
N PRO A 47 1.00 14.73 -15.91
CA PRO A 47 0.40 13.75 -16.80
C PRO A 47 1.31 12.53 -17.03
N GLY A 48 0.73 11.33 -16.97
CA GLY A 48 1.46 10.06 -17.15
C GLY A 48 2.14 9.52 -15.88
N THR A 49 2.03 10.24 -14.75
CA THR A 49 2.46 9.73 -13.44
C THR A 49 1.43 8.78 -12.84
N ALA A 50 1.89 7.92 -11.94
CA ALA A 50 0.99 7.08 -11.16
C ALA A 50 0.06 7.89 -10.26
N LEU A 51 0.54 9.02 -9.70
CA LEU A 51 -0.28 9.89 -8.87
C LEU A 51 -1.49 10.45 -9.65
N ALA A 52 -1.26 10.92 -10.88
CA ALA A 52 -2.35 11.39 -11.75
C ALA A 52 -3.33 10.27 -12.13
N ALA A 53 -2.85 9.03 -12.23
CA ALA A 53 -3.69 7.88 -12.57
C ALA A 53 -4.56 7.40 -11.40
N VAL A 54 -4.19 7.68 -10.14
CA VAL A 54 -5.05 7.35 -8.98
C VAL A 54 -6.41 8.03 -9.07
N GLU A 55 -6.48 9.24 -9.62
CA GLU A 55 -7.73 10.00 -9.78
C GLU A 55 -8.74 9.33 -10.74
N GLN A 56 -8.27 8.41 -11.59
CA GLN A 56 -9.11 7.66 -12.52
C GLN A 56 -9.76 6.44 -11.85
N LEU A 57 -9.29 6.04 -10.66
CA LEU A 57 -9.81 4.89 -9.95
C LEU A 57 -11.14 5.24 -9.30
N GLU A 58 -12.17 4.46 -9.63
CA GLU A 58 -13.46 4.57 -8.96
C GLU A 58 -13.32 4.21 -7.47
N VAL A 59 -14.06 4.90 -6.60
CA VAL A 59 -13.97 4.72 -5.15
C VAL A 59 -15.28 4.16 -4.61
N LYS A 60 -15.24 2.96 -4.04
CA LYS A 60 -16.40 2.22 -3.51
C LYS A 60 -16.03 1.41 -2.27
N GLY A 61 -17.03 0.91 -1.56
CA GLY A 61 -16.81 -0.12 -0.53
C GLY A 61 -16.36 -1.46 -1.12
N ARG A 62 -15.88 -2.38 -0.26
CA ARG A 62 -15.60 -3.76 -0.66
C ARG A 62 -16.92 -4.50 -0.95
N ALA A 63 -16.99 -5.21 -2.07
CA ALA A 63 -18.07 -6.18 -2.31
C ALA A 63 -17.89 -7.42 -1.40
N PRO A 64 -18.95 -8.22 -1.19
CA PRO A 64 -18.84 -9.48 -0.47
C PRO A 64 -17.82 -10.43 -1.11
N ARG A 65 -17.20 -11.28 -0.30
CA ARG A 65 -16.29 -12.35 -0.77
C ARG A 65 -17.04 -13.64 -1.14
N THR A 66 -18.37 -13.61 -1.14
CA THR A 66 -19.20 -14.77 -1.47
C THR A 66 -18.88 -15.29 -2.87
N GLY A 67 -18.72 -16.60 -3.00
CA GLY A 67 -18.40 -17.25 -4.28
C GLY A 67 -16.93 -17.19 -4.69
N TYR A 68 -16.08 -16.50 -3.93
CA TYR A 68 -14.64 -16.48 -4.24
C TYR A 68 -13.99 -17.84 -4.02
N SER A 69 -13.37 -18.37 -5.07
CA SER A 69 -12.28 -19.35 -5.03
C SER A 69 -11.07 -18.80 -5.78
N ARG A 70 -9.87 -19.36 -5.59
CA ARG A 70 -8.73 -19.04 -6.46
C ARG A 70 -8.92 -19.63 -7.87
N ASP A 71 -9.62 -20.75 -7.97
CA ASP A 71 -9.85 -21.45 -9.24
C ASP A 71 -10.76 -20.67 -10.19
N GLU A 72 -11.50 -19.69 -9.65
CA GLU A 72 -12.25 -18.68 -10.38
C GLU A 72 -11.36 -17.78 -11.28
N PHE A 73 -10.03 -17.85 -11.13
CA PHE A 73 -9.05 -17.14 -11.94
C PHE A 73 -8.25 -18.08 -12.86
N GLY A 74 -8.75 -19.30 -13.07
CA GLY A 74 -8.15 -20.31 -13.93
C GLY A 74 -7.39 -21.40 -13.18
N GLY A 75 -6.98 -22.43 -13.93
CA GLY A 75 -6.34 -23.65 -13.41
C GLY A 75 -4.86 -23.52 -13.05
N GLY A 76 -4.29 -22.31 -13.07
CA GLY A 76 -2.88 -22.06 -12.75
C GLY A 76 -2.20 -21.14 -13.77
N TRP A 77 -0.90 -21.39 -13.97
CA TRP A 77 -0.07 -20.62 -14.90
C TRP A 77 -0.35 -21.06 -16.33
N LEU A 78 -0.81 -20.12 -17.15
CA LEU A 78 -1.08 -20.32 -18.57
C LEU A 78 0.11 -19.87 -19.42
N ASP A 79 0.02 -20.07 -20.73
CA ASP A 79 0.94 -19.54 -21.75
C ASP A 79 0.16 -18.56 -22.66
N PRO A 80 -0.13 -17.34 -22.17
CA PRO A 80 -0.98 -16.39 -22.91
C PRO A 80 -0.29 -15.78 -24.13
N ASP A 81 1.05 -15.78 -24.20
CA ASP A 81 1.79 -15.26 -25.35
C ASP A 81 2.16 -16.34 -26.39
N GLY A 82 1.89 -17.61 -26.07
CA GLY A 82 2.08 -18.75 -26.97
C GLY A 82 3.55 -19.08 -27.22
N ASN A 83 4.46 -18.67 -26.32
CA ASN A 83 5.89 -18.88 -26.47
C ASN A 83 6.34 -20.30 -26.10
N GLY A 84 5.44 -21.11 -25.54
CA GLY A 84 5.67 -22.48 -25.09
C GLY A 84 6.02 -22.63 -23.61
N CYS A 85 6.13 -21.53 -22.87
CA CYS A 85 6.45 -21.49 -21.45
C CYS A 85 5.26 -21.02 -20.62
N ASP A 86 5.09 -21.59 -19.43
CA ASP A 86 4.08 -21.08 -18.51
C ASP A 86 4.49 -19.70 -17.95
N THR A 87 3.47 -18.93 -17.59
CA THR A 87 3.61 -17.56 -17.08
C THR A 87 4.53 -17.50 -15.88
N ARG A 88 4.50 -18.48 -14.97
CA ARG A 88 5.41 -18.50 -13.81
C ARG A 88 6.87 -18.50 -14.26
N ASN A 89 7.21 -19.36 -15.20
CA ASN A 89 8.58 -19.44 -15.69
C ASN A 89 8.98 -18.19 -16.47
N ASP A 90 8.05 -17.54 -17.15
CA ASP A 90 8.32 -16.27 -17.83
C ASP A 90 8.57 -15.14 -16.85
N ILE A 91 7.80 -15.05 -15.77
CA ILE A 91 8.07 -14.08 -14.70
C ILE A 91 9.40 -14.39 -14.01
N LEU A 92 9.71 -15.66 -13.73
CA LEU A 92 11.03 -16.04 -13.18
C LEU A 92 12.17 -15.67 -14.13
N ARG A 93 12.04 -15.89 -15.45
CA ARG A 93 13.06 -15.47 -16.42
C ARG A 93 13.25 -13.97 -16.46
N ARG A 94 12.15 -13.22 -16.38
CA ARG A 94 12.13 -11.76 -16.46
C ARG A 94 12.77 -11.13 -15.22
N ASP A 95 12.46 -11.67 -14.04
CA ASP A 95 12.77 -11.01 -12.76
C ASP A 95 14.03 -11.55 -12.08
N LEU A 96 14.52 -12.73 -12.47
CA LEU A 96 15.76 -13.28 -11.94
C LEU A 96 16.97 -12.88 -12.79
N GLU A 97 18.09 -12.65 -12.12
CA GLU A 97 19.41 -12.57 -12.73
C GLU A 97 20.09 -13.95 -12.77
N ASP A 98 21.11 -14.10 -13.61
CA ASP A 98 21.91 -15.34 -13.74
C ASP A 98 21.07 -16.63 -13.92
N VAL A 99 19.99 -16.52 -14.70
CA VAL A 99 19.00 -17.58 -14.89
C VAL A 99 19.63 -18.83 -15.47
N ARG A 100 19.40 -19.97 -14.81
CA ARG A 100 19.70 -21.30 -15.33
C ARG A 100 18.40 -22.05 -15.57
N ALA A 101 18.14 -22.39 -16.83
CA ALA A 101 17.04 -23.25 -17.22
C ALA A 101 17.44 -24.73 -17.21
N ARG A 102 16.45 -25.62 -17.26
CA ARG A 102 16.64 -27.06 -17.42
C ARG A 102 17.26 -27.33 -18.80
N SER A 103 18.14 -28.33 -18.89
CA SER A 103 18.87 -28.63 -20.14
C SER A 103 17.99 -29.26 -21.22
N ASP A 104 16.99 -30.06 -20.82
CA ASP A 104 16.00 -30.71 -21.68
C ASP A 104 14.78 -29.83 -21.96
N ASP A 105 14.65 -28.68 -21.28
CA ASP A 105 13.54 -27.76 -21.46
C ASP A 105 13.87 -26.34 -20.98
N ARG A 106 14.05 -25.45 -21.94
CA ARG A 106 14.42 -24.06 -21.71
C ARG A 106 13.31 -23.27 -21.00
N CYS A 107 12.07 -23.78 -21.00
CA CYS A 107 10.94 -23.22 -20.30
C CYS A 107 10.95 -23.47 -18.80
N ILE A 108 11.78 -24.37 -18.27
CA ILE A 108 11.81 -24.60 -16.82
C ILE A 108 13.01 -23.89 -16.19
N VAL A 109 12.76 -22.78 -15.49
CA VAL A 109 13.78 -22.09 -14.68
C VAL A 109 14.14 -22.96 -13.47
N GLN A 110 15.41 -23.32 -13.33
CA GLN A 110 15.94 -24.14 -12.25
C GLN A 110 16.62 -23.32 -11.16
N ALA A 111 17.28 -22.22 -11.53
CA ALA A 111 17.95 -21.34 -10.57
C ALA A 111 18.12 -19.92 -11.12
N GLY A 112 18.41 -18.98 -10.23
CA GLY A 112 18.74 -17.59 -10.54
C GLY A 112 18.92 -16.79 -9.24
N VAL A 113 19.08 -15.47 -9.34
CA VAL A 113 19.14 -14.58 -8.18
C VAL A 113 18.07 -13.51 -8.33
N LEU A 114 17.16 -13.44 -7.37
CA LEU A 114 16.15 -12.40 -7.30
C LEU A 114 16.73 -11.17 -6.59
N ARG A 115 16.76 -10.01 -7.25
CA ARG A 115 16.83 -8.72 -6.55
C ARG A 115 15.42 -8.35 -6.10
N ASP A 116 15.04 -8.79 -4.91
CA ASP A 116 13.64 -8.77 -4.46
C ASP A 116 13.10 -7.33 -4.35
N PRO A 117 12.04 -6.98 -5.09
CA PRO A 117 11.54 -5.61 -5.11
C PRO A 117 10.92 -5.21 -3.77
N TYR A 118 10.46 -6.15 -2.93
CA TYR A 118 9.77 -5.83 -1.67
C TYR A 118 10.74 -5.58 -0.52
N SER A 119 11.72 -6.45 -0.32
CA SER A 119 12.72 -6.35 0.76
C SER A 119 13.98 -5.60 0.36
N GLY A 120 14.27 -5.49 -0.94
CA GLY A 120 15.54 -4.98 -1.47
C GLY A 120 16.73 -5.91 -1.27
N ARG A 121 16.50 -7.18 -0.89
CA ARG A 121 17.56 -8.18 -0.70
C ARG A 121 17.78 -8.98 -1.97
N GLU A 122 18.97 -9.56 -2.10
CA GLU A 122 19.21 -10.63 -3.06
C GLU A 122 18.78 -11.97 -2.45
N ILE A 123 18.00 -12.74 -3.20
CA ILE A 123 17.50 -14.06 -2.80
C ILE A 123 17.89 -15.07 -3.87
N PRO A 124 18.76 -16.04 -3.57
CA PRO A 124 19.06 -17.12 -4.51
C PRO A 124 17.81 -17.98 -4.68
N PHE A 125 17.32 -18.06 -5.92
CA PHE A 125 16.27 -18.99 -6.29
C PHE A 125 16.89 -20.33 -6.67
N GLN A 126 16.39 -21.41 -6.07
CA GLN A 126 16.64 -22.77 -6.49
C GLN A 126 15.31 -23.50 -6.54
N ARG A 127 14.95 -24.04 -7.72
CA ARG A 127 13.78 -24.90 -7.84
C ARG A 127 13.99 -26.15 -7.01
N GLY A 128 13.03 -26.44 -6.14
CA GLY A 128 13.07 -27.59 -5.26
C GLY A 128 12.00 -27.55 -4.19
N ARG A 129 11.71 -28.70 -3.58
CA ARG A 129 10.80 -28.77 -2.43
C ARG A 129 11.41 -28.01 -1.26
N GLY A 130 10.69 -27.02 -0.74
CA GLY A 130 11.13 -26.19 0.38
C GLY A 130 12.13 -25.09 0.02
N THR A 131 12.46 -24.90 -1.26
CA THR A 131 13.31 -23.80 -1.75
C THR A 131 12.58 -22.96 -2.80
N SER A 132 11.68 -23.58 -3.57
CA SER A 132 10.82 -22.83 -4.51
C SER A 132 9.88 -21.83 -3.81
N ASP A 133 9.62 -22.02 -2.51
CA ASP A 133 8.73 -21.14 -1.74
C ASP A 133 9.43 -19.88 -1.23
N ASP A 134 10.78 -19.83 -1.28
CA ASP A 134 11.56 -18.64 -0.93
C ASP A 134 11.34 -17.51 -1.94
N VAL A 135 11.08 -17.85 -3.20
CA VAL A 135 10.68 -16.92 -4.27
C VAL A 135 9.32 -17.31 -4.84
N GLN A 136 8.33 -16.47 -4.58
CA GLN A 136 6.97 -16.64 -5.08
C GLN A 136 6.68 -15.66 -6.22
N ILE A 137 5.68 -15.99 -7.04
CA ILE A 137 5.13 -15.03 -7.99
C ILE A 137 3.91 -14.41 -7.30
N ASP A 138 3.99 -13.13 -6.98
CA ASP A 138 2.89 -12.38 -6.38
C ASP A 138 2.00 -11.78 -7.47
N HIS A 139 0.70 -11.80 -7.17
CA HIS A 139 -0.33 -10.96 -7.78
C HIS A 139 -0.32 -9.62 -7.02
N VAL A 140 0.32 -8.58 -7.57
CA VAL A 140 0.49 -7.28 -6.89
C VAL A 140 -0.85 -6.71 -6.40
N VAL A 141 -1.94 -6.96 -7.13
CA VAL A 141 -3.33 -6.85 -6.65
C VAL A 141 -3.86 -8.27 -6.37
N ALA A 142 -3.89 -8.65 -5.10
CA ALA A 142 -4.27 -10.01 -4.72
C ALA A 142 -5.61 -10.44 -5.34
N LEU A 143 -5.70 -11.68 -5.86
CA LEU A 143 -6.91 -12.20 -6.54
C LEU A 143 -8.19 -12.01 -5.71
N ALA A 144 -8.11 -12.19 -4.39
CA ALA A 144 -9.24 -11.99 -3.49
C ALA A 144 -9.64 -10.52 -3.35
N ASP A 145 -8.68 -9.61 -3.40
CA ASP A 145 -8.92 -8.18 -3.40
C ASP A 145 -9.60 -7.75 -4.71
N ALA A 146 -9.06 -8.22 -5.85
CA ALA A 146 -9.65 -8.01 -7.17
C ALA A 146 -11.10 -8.50 -7.23
N TRP A 147 -11.40 -9.68 -6.69
CA TRP A 147 -12.77 -10.21 -6.58
C TRP A 147 -13.73 -9.24 -5.91
N GLN A 148 -13.35 -8.73 -4.73
CA GLN A 148 -14.15 -7.79 -3.96
C GLN A 148 -14.21 -6.39 -4.57
N LYS A 149 -13.40 -6.12 -5.61
CA LYS A 149 -13.22 -4.81 -6.23
C LYS A 149 -13.52 -4.78 -7.74
N GLY A 150 -14.20 -5.79 -8.25
CA GLY A 150 -14.74 -5.80 -9.62
C GLY A 150 -14.66 -7.14 -10.32
N ALA A 151 -13.67 -7.96 -9.99
CA ALA A 151 -13.40 -9.18 -10.75
C ALA A 151 -14.52 -10.24 -10.68
N GLN A 152 -15.39 -10.19 -9.66
CA GLN A 152 -16.56 -11.07 -9.59
C GLN A 152 -17.59 -10.83 -10.73
N GLN A 153 -17.47 -9.72 -11.47
CA GLN A 153 -18.34 -9.38 -12.61
C GLN A 153 -17.70 -9.71 -13.96
N TRP A 154 -16.44 -10.13 -13.96
CA TRP A 154 -15.71 -10.44 -15.19
C TRP A 154 -16.08 -11.82 -15.72
N SER A 155 -15.88 -12.01 -17.03
CA SER A 155 -15.86 -13.36 -17.61
C SER A 155 -14.70 -14.18 -17.05
N ASP A 156 -14.79 -15.50 -17.16
CA ASP A 156 -13.72 -16.43 -16.78
C ASP A 156 -12.42 -16.08 -17.52
N GLU A 157 -12.51 -15.83 -18.84
CA GLU A 157 -11.39 -15.44 -19.68
C GLU A 157 -10.69 -14.16 -19.17
N GLN A 158 -11.46 -13.13 -18.76
CA GLN A 158 -10.87 -11.90 -18.25
C GLN A 158 -10.19 -12.11 -16.88
N ARG A 159 -10.71 -13.02 -16.04
CA ARG A 159 -10.07 -13.40 -14.77
C ARG A 159 -8.78 -14.18 -15.00
N GLU A 160 -8.77 -15.08 -15.99
CA GLU A 160 -7.56 -15.81 -16.40
C GLU A 160 -6.48 -14.88 -16.97
N GLN A 161 -6.89 -13.92 -17.82
CA GLN A 161 -5.99 -12.90 -18.35
C GLN A 161 -5.40 -12.05 -17.22
N PHE A 162 -6.20 -11.59 -16.26
CA PHE A 162 -5.73 -10.87 -15.08
C PHE A 162 -4.70 -11.69 -14.29
N ALA A 163 -5.00 -12.95 -14.03
CA ALA A 163 -4.12 -13.80 -13.22
C ALA A 163 -2.79 -14.18 -13.89
N ASN A 164 -2.68 -13.99 -15.21
CA ASN A 164 -1.50 -14.29 -16.00
C ASN A 164 -0.84 -13.05 -16.65
N ASP A 165 -1.29 -11.83 -16.33
CA ASP A 165 -0.72 -10.60 -16.89
C ASP A 165 0.66 -10.30 -16.27
N PRO A 166 1.73 -10.15 -17.06
CA PRO A 166 3.03 -9.73 -16.54
C PRO A 166 3.03 -8.38 -15.80
N LEU A 167 2.08 -7.48 -16.07
CA LEU A 167 1.92 -6.24 -15.29
C LEU A 167 1.42 -6.52 -13.86
N GLU A 168 0.60 -7.55 -13.68
CA GLU A 168 0.04 -7.98 -12.40
C GLU A 168 1.03 -8.87 -11.62
N LEU A 169 1.96 -9.53 -12.30
CA LEU A 169 2.83 -10.54 -11.71
C LEU A 169 4.25 -10.05 -11.46
N VAL A 170 4.82 -10.43 -10.31
CA VAL A 170 6.22 -10.14 -9.96
C VAL A 170 6.81 -11.25 -9.08
N ALA A 171 8.07 -11.63 -9.34
CA ALA A 171 8.81 -12.53 -8.45
C ALA A 171 9.25 -11.78 -7.18
N VAL A 172 8.96 -12.34 -6.01
CA VAL A 172 9.17 -11.68 -4.71
C VAL A 172 9.58 -12.67 -3.63
N ASP A 173 10.09 -12.13 -2.52
CA ASP A 173 10.27 -12.85 -1.27
C ASP A 173 8.97 -13.53 -0.81
N GLY A 174 9.04 -14.85 -0.60
CA GLY A 174 7.87 -15.65 -0.25
C GLY A 174 7.26 -15.28 1.10
N ALA A 175 8.08 -14.97 2.12
CA ALA A 175 7.56 -14.64 3.44
C ALA A 175 6.84 -13.29 3.46
N LEU A 176 7.36 -12.29 2.73
CA LEU A 176 6.69 -11.02 2.54
C LEU A 176 5.40 -11.16 1.74
N ASN A 177 5.38 -12.01 0.71
CA ASN A 177 4.15 -12.28 -0.03
C ASN A 177 3.07 -12.93 0.85
N GLN A 178 3.46 -13.87 1.71
CA GLN A 178 2.53 -14.48 2.67
C GLN A 178 2.06 -13.47 3.73
N GLN A 179 2.92 -12.54 4.15
CA GLN A 179 2.52 -11.45 5.04
C GLN A 179 1.52 -10.51 4.38
N LYS A 180 1.70 -10.17 3.09
CA LYS A 180 0.75 -9.39 2.29
C LYS A 180 -0.62 -10.07 2.24
N GLY A 181 -0.64 -11.37 1.95
CA GLY A 181 -1.88 -12.14 1.83
C GLY A 181 -2.86 -11.51 0.83
N ALA A 182 -4.09 -11.26 1.28
CA ALA A 182 -5.12 -10.59 0.49
C ALA A 182 -5.25 -9.08 0.79
N GLY A 183 -4.23 -8.48 1.42
CA GLY A 183 -4.22 -7.06 1.77
C GLY A 183 -4.13 -6.16 0.55
N ASP A 184 -4.86 -5.05 0.60
CA ASP A 184 -4.69 -3.92 -0.32
C ASP A 184 -3.66 -2.91 0.21
N ALA A 185 -3.44 -1.82 -0.51
CA ALA A 185 -2.45 -0.79 -0.14
C ALA A 185 -2.68 -0.16 1.25
N ALA A 186 -3.92 -0.16 1.76
CA ALA A 186 -4.22 0.30 3.11
C ALA A 186 -3.89 -0.75 4.19
N THR A 187 -3.85 -2.02 3.81
CA THR A 187 -3.63 -3.15 4.72
C THR A 187 -2.15 -3.51 4.83
N TRP A 188 -1.43 -3.47 3.71
CA TRP A 188 -0.03 -3.88 3.64
C TRP A 188 0.74 -3.07 2.58
N LEU A 189 1.97 -2.69 2.93
CA LEU A 189 2.94 -2.08 2.01
C LEU A 189 4.27 -2.82 2.17
N PRO A 190 5.05 -2.97 1.08
CA PRO A 190 6.36 -3.57 1.19
C PRO A 190 7.28 -2.69 2.08
N PRO A 191 8.26 -3.32 2.75
CA PRO A 191 9.20 -2.60 3.60
C PRO A 191 10.10 -1.64 2.81
N ARG A 192 10.34 -1.89 1.52
CA ARG A 192 11.07 -0.99 0.60
C ARG A 192 10.29 -0.77 -0.71
N ASN A 193 10.76 0.18 -1.53
CA ASN A 193 10.28 0.43 -2.90
C ASN A 193 8.75 0.58 -3.05
N ARG A 194 8.11 1.30 -2.11
CA ARG A 194 6.66 1.48 -2.10
C ARG A 194 6.11 2.20 -3.33
N CYS A 195 6.86 3.16 -3.88
CA CYS A 195 6.45 3.94 -5.05
C CYS A 195 6.24 3.06 -6.30
N PRO A 196 7.24 2.27 -6.77
CA PRO A 196 7.01 1.32 -7.86
C PRO A 196 5.89 0.30 -7.58
N TYR A 197 5.77 -0.19 -6.34
CA TYR A 197 4.72 -1.12 -5.95
C TYR A 197 3.32 -0.53 -6.13
N ILE A 198 3.09 0.66 -5.57
CA ILE A 198 1.80 1.35 -5.70
C ILE A 198 1.54 1.77 -7.15
N ALA A 199 2.54 2.27 -7.86
CA ALA A 199 2.39 2.61 -9.27
C ALA A 199 1.93 1.42 -10.12
N ARG A 200 2.48 0.23 -9.85
CA ARG A 200 2.06 -1.00 -10.53
C ARG A 200 0.63 -1.40 -10.16
N GLN A 201 0.24 -1.33 -8.88
CA GLN A 201 -1.16 -1.57 -8.48
C GLN A 201 -2.13 -0.61 -9.18
N VAL A 202 -1.80 0.68 -9.26
CA VAL A 202 -2.62 1.67 -9.95
C VAL A 202 -2.75 1.31 -11.43
N ALA A 203 -1.64 0.97 -12.10
CA ALA A 203 -1.66 0.57 -13.51
C ALA A 203 -2.55 -0.64 -13.77
N VAL A 204 -2.45 -1.68 -12.93
CA VAL A 204 -3.31 -2.86 -13.00
C VAL A 204 -4.77 -2.46 -12.80
N LYS A 205 -5.09 -1.72 -11.74
CA LYS A 205 -6.48 -1.37 -11.41
C LYS A 205 -7.11 -0.51 -12.50
N VAL A 206 -6.36 0.42 -13.10
CA VAL A 206 -6.80 1.18 -14.27
C VAL A 206 -7.06 0.25 -15.46
N ARG A 207 -6.10 -0.63 -15.80
CA ARG A 207 -6.21 -1.54 -16.96
C ARG A 207 -7.42 -2.47 -16.86
N TYR A 208 -7.71 -2.96 -15.67
CA TYR A 208 -8.76 -3.95 -15.43
C TYR A 208 -10.07 -3.35 -14.92
N GLY A 209 -10.14 -2.03 -14.71
CA GLY A 209 -11.34 -1.36 -14.20
C GLY A 209 -11.72 -1.80 -12.78
N LEU A 210 -10.71 -2.09 -11.94
CA LEU A 210 -10.93 -2.38 -10.52
C LEU A 210 -11.09 -1.08 -9.74
N TRP A 211 -12.08 -1.03 -8.84
CA TRP A 211 -12.23 0.11 -7.94
C TRP A 211 -11.32 -0.02 -6.72
N VAL A 212 -11.21 1.06 -5.95
CA VAL A 212 -10.49 1.11 -4.68
C VAL A 212 -11.43 1.48 -3.53
N THR A 213 -11.03 1.12 -2.31
CA THR A 213 -11.69 1.70 -1.12
C THR A 213 -11.19 3.11 -0.85
N PRO A 214 -11.93 3.95 -0.12
CA PRO A 214 -11.43 5.26 0.31
C PRO A 214 -10.06 5.16 1.01
N ALA A 215 -9.92 4.24 1.97
CA ALA A 215 -8.68 4.04 2.71
C ALA A 215 -7.52 3.57 1.82
N GLU A 216 -7.79 2.71 0.84
CA GLU A 216 -6.78 2.26 -0.12
C GLU A 216 -6.34 3.41 -1.04
N ARG A 217 -7.29 4.21 -1.55
CA ARG A 217 -6.95 5.38 -2.37
C ARG A 217 -6.08 6.36 -1.58
N ASP A 218 -6.46 6.64 -0.34
CA ASP A 218 -5.70 7.55 0.52
C ASP A 218 -4.28 7.03 0.76
N ALA A 219 -4.12 5.73 1.05
CA ALA A 219 -2.80 5.09 1.17
C ALA A 219 -1.98 5.16 -0.13
N MET A 220 -2.61 5.00 -1.29
CA MET A 220 -1.94 5.14 -2.59
C MET A 220 -1.45 6.57 -2.81
N VAL A 221 -2.29 7.57 -2.54
CA VAL A 221 -1.94 9.00 -2.65
C VAL A 221 -0.82 9.36 -1.68
N ASP A 222 -0.88 8.89 -0.43
CA ASP A 222 0.14 9.17 0.59
C ASP A 222 1.53 8.65 0.19
N VAL A 223 1.59 7.44 -0.40
CA VAL A 223 2.84 6.88 -0.91
C VAL A 223 3.31 7.67 -2.13
N LEU A 224 2.43 7.90 -3.11
CA LEU A 224 2.82 8.52 -4.38
C LEU A 224 3.13 10.01 -4.25
N SER A 225 2.60 10.71 -3.25
CA SER A 225 2.94 12.10 -2.95
C SER A 225 4.41 12.27 -2.53
N GLN A 226 5.06 11.21 -2.04
CA GLN A 226 6.49 11.20 -1.71
C GLN A 226 7.39 10.97 -2.95
N CYS A 227 6.79 10.65 -4.09
CA CYS A 227 7.43 10.34 -5.35
C CYS A 227 6.53 10.74 -6.53
N PRO A 228 6.18 12.03 -6.65
CA PRO A 228 5.14 12.50 -7.58
C PRO A 228 5.48 12.22 -9.05
N ASP A 229 6.78 12.11 -9.38
CA ASP A 229 7.26 11.81 -10.73
C ASP A 229 7.28 10.31 -11.06
N GLN A 230 6.84 9.44 -10.14
CA GLN A 230 6.81 7.99 -10.37
C GLN A 230 5.96 7.67 -11.62
N PRO A 231 6.55 7.10 -12.68
CA PRO A 231 5.80 6.80 -13.90
C PRO A 231 4.78 5.68 -13.64
N LEU A 232 3.65 5.77 -14.36
CA LEU A 232 2.70 4.67 -14.45
C LEU A 232 3.27 3.59 -15.41
N PRO A 233 3.54 2.36 -14.94
CA PRO A 233 3.95 1.28 -15.83
C PRO A 233 2.82 0.89 -16.78
N ARG A 234 3.16 0.29 -17.93
CA ARG A 234 2.22 -0.13 -18.97
C ARG A 234 2.29 -1.63 -19.19
#